data_AF-A0A535MTK0-F1
#
_entry.id   AF-A0A535MTK0-F1
#
_cell.length_a   1.000
_cell.length_b   1.000
_cell.length_c   1.000
_cell.angle_alpha   90.00
_cell.angle_beta   90.00
_cell.angle_gamma   90.00
#
_symmetry.space_group_name_H-M   'P 1'
#
loop_
_entity.id
_entity.type
_entity.pdbx_description
1 polymer ?
#
loop_
_entity_poly.entity_id
_entity_poly.type
_entity_poly.pdbx_seq_one_letter_code
_entity_poly.pdbx_strand_id
1 'polypeptide(L)'
;MLVERTQNPTHGDYSVTLPLKLARTLRRPPITIANELAAAMALPLSFGRTTVAAPGFINVTLEPAWLQAQLASISDAGSQWGRSEIGRGLKVQVEFVSANPTGPLLFSHARGAVVGDVTARILAASGFDVQREYYVNDRGRQIRLLGESIQARMLDRPVPEGGYGGDYIAEIATEATARAISPEPVTLSEFGVEWVQRRIQEDLARLDVSHDQLFLESSLYAG
;
A
#
# COMPACT_ATOMS: atom_id res chain seq x y z
N MET A 1 -18.03 -12.98 14.79
CA MET A 1 -17.80 -11.81 15.65
C MET A 1 -18.95 -11.71 16.68
N LEU A 2 -18.68 -11.24 17.91
CA LEU A 2 -19.68 -11.18 19.02
C LEU A 2 -20.14 -9.76 19.33
N VAL A 3 -19.28 -8.77 19.07
CA VAL A 3 -19.54 -7.34 19.19
C VAL A 3 -19.18 -6.70 17.86
N GLU A 4 -20.08 -5.89 17.31
CA GLU A 4 -19.95 -5.28 15.99
C GLU A 4 -20.39 -3.81 16.05
N ARG A 5 -19.89 -2.96 15.14
CA ARG A 5 -20.49 -1.63 14.98
C ARG A 5 -21.88 -1.76 14.38
N THR A 6 -22.81 -0.95 14.85
CA THR A 6 -24.15 -0.89 14.27
C THR A 6 -24.08 -0.30 12.87
N GLN A 7 -24.95 -0.76 11.98
CA GLN A 7 -25.13 -0.13 10.66
C GLN A 7 -26.04 1.10 10.72
N ASN A 8 -26.99 1.09 11.68
CA ASN A 8 -27.90 2.20 11.91
C ASN A 8 -27.53 2.91 13.23
N PRO A 9 -27.13 4.19 13.19
CA PRO A 9 -26.77 4.95 14.39
C PRO A 9 -27.88 5.04 15.44
N THR A 10 -29.16 4.90 15.05
CA THR A 10 -30.28 4.90 16.02
C THR A 10 -30.25 3.67 16.94
N HIS A 11 -29.52 2.62 16.57
CA HIS A 11 -29.32 1.42 17.36
C HIS A 11 -28.10 1.53 18.30
N GLY A 12 -27.52 2.72 18.50
CA GLY A 12 -26.31 2.91 19.31
C GLY A 12 -25.03 2.71 18.51
N ASP A 13 -23.88 2.62 19.18
CA ASP A 13 -22.56 2.54 18.55
C ASP A 13 -22.13 1.09 18.28
N TYR A 14 -22.47 0.18 19.19
CA TYR A 14 -22.11 -1.24 19.11
C TYR A 14 -23.31 -2.14 19.34
N SER A 15 -23.27 -3.34 18.77
CA SER A 15 -24.27 -4.38 18.98
C SER A 15 -23.60 -5.70 19.36
N VAL A 16 -24.17 -6.37 20.37
CA VAL A 16 -23.76 -7.69 20.84
C VAL A 16 -24.75 -8.73 20.33
N THR A 17 -24.24 -9.70 19.56
CA THR A 17 -25.05 -10.77 18.93
C THR A 17 -24.97 -12.10 19.68
N LEU A 18 -24.27 -12.12 20.82
CA LEU A 18 -24.12 -13.31 21.67
C LEU A 18 -25.46 -13.99 22.05
N PRO A 19 -26.55 -13.27 22.43
CA PRO A 19 -27.81 -13.92 22.80
C PRO A 19 -28.41 -14.77 21.69
N LEU A 20 -28.30 -14.32 20.43
CA LEU A 20 -28.77 -15.04 19.24
C LEU A 20 -28.05 -16.38 19.06
N LYS A 21 -26.74 -16.41 19.34
CA LYS A 21 -25.91 -17.62 19.24
C LYS A 21 -26.15 -18.58 20.40
N LEU A 22 -26.42 -18.05 21.60
CA LEU A 22 -26.70 -18.84 22.79
C LEU A 22 -28.10 -19.45 22.79
N ALA A 23 -29.06 -18.88 22.06
CA ALA A 23 -30.45 -19.34 22.03
C ALA A 23 -30.60 -20.83 21.72
N ARG A 24 -29.85 -21.35 20.75
CA ARG A 24 -29.87 -22.79 20.39
C ARG A 24 -29.32 -23.67 21.50
N THR A 25 -28.19 -23.27 22.09
CA THR A 25 -27.50 -24.03 23.13
C THR A 25 -28.30 -24.06 24.42
N LEU A 26 -28.84 -22.91 24.83
CA LEU A 26 -29.63 -22.77 26.05
C LEU A 26 -31.09 -23.19 25.88
N ARG A 27 -31.55 -23.42 24.64
CA ARG A 27 -32.95 -23.71 24.28
C ARG A 27 -33.92 -22.66 24.83
N ARG A 28 -33.54 -21.39 24.75
CA ARG A 28 -34.27 -20.24 25.31
C ARG A 28 -34.43 -19.15 24.24
N PRO A 29 -35.50 -18.34 24.30
CA PRO A 29 -35.67 -17.23 23.38
C PRO A 29 -34.48 -16.25 23.47
N PRO A 30 -33.88 -15.82 22.34
CA PRO A 30 -32.72 -14.92 22.38
C PRO A 30 -32.99 -13.61 23.10
N ILE A 31 -34.21 -13.08 22.99
CA ILE A 31 -34.63 -11.86 23.68
C ILE A 31 -34.56 -12.00 25.21
N THR A 32 -34.89 -13.18 25.75
CA THR A 32 -34.79 -13.45 27.19
C THR A 32 -33.33 -13.48 27.63
N ILE A 33 -32.48 -14.15 26.84
CA ILE A 33 -31.03 -14.18 27.10
C ILE A 33 -30.43 -12.77 27.02
N ALA A 34 -30.87 -11.96 26.05
CA ALA A 34 -30.40 -10.59 25.87
C ALA A 34 -30.75 -9.70 27.07
N ASN A 35 -31.98 -9.79 27.58
CA ASN A 35 -32.40 -9.05 28.78
C ASN A 35 -31.60 -9.44 30.02
N GLU A 36 -31.39 -10.74 30.25
CA GLU A 36 -30.60 -11.22 31.38
C GLU A 36 -29.14 -10.76 31.31
N LEU A 37 -28.53 -10.86 30.13
CA LEU A 37 -27.16 -10.39 29.92
C LEU A 37 -27.07 -8.88 30.10
N ALA A 38 -27.98 -8.10 29.49
CA ALA A 38 -28.01 -6.65 29.63
C ALA A 38 -28.20 -6.21 31.08
N ALA A 39 -29.01 -6.92 31.87
CA ALA A 39 -29.20 -6.65 33.30
C ALA A 39 -27.96 -6.99 34.14
N ALA A 40 -27.18 -8.00 33.74
CA ALA A 40 -25.95 -8.40 34.42
C ALA A 40 -24.72 -7.59 33.97
N MET A 41 -24.82 -6.79 32.89
CA MET A 41 -23.72 -5.99 32.37
C MET A 41 -23.43 -4.79 33.29
N ALA A 42 -22.33 -4.87 34.03
CA ALA A 42 -21.76 -3.72 34.73
C ALA A 42 -20.76 -2.99 33.83
N LEU A 43 -21.26 -2.15 32.92
CA LEU A 43 -20.40 -1.34 32.05
C LEU A 43 -19.88 -0.09 32.79
N PRO A 44 -18.64 0.36 32.51
CA PRO A 44 -18.15 1.65 32.99
C PRO A 44 -19.02 2.83 32.53
N LEU A 45 -18.93 3.97 33.23
CA LEU A 45 -19.65 5.22 32.89
C LEU A 45 -19.36 5.76 31.48
N SER A 46 -18.26 5.33 30.86
CA SER A 46 -17.95 5.65 29.46
C SER A 46 -18.96 5.05 28.46
N PHE A 47 -19.71 4.04 28.89
CA PHE A 47 -20.80 3.45 28.14
C PHE A 47 -22.11 4.06 28.65
N GLY A 48 -22.74 4.92 27.85
CA GLY A 48 -23.90 5.70 28.26
C GLY A 48 -25.16 4.84 28.44
N ARG A 49 -25.59 4.13 27.39
CA ARG A 49 -26.87 3.39 27.42
C ARG A 49 -26.78 2.03 26.75
N THR A 50 -27.32 1.02 27.43
CA THR A 50 -27.54 -0.31 26.88
C THR A 50 -29.03 -0.53 26.62
N THR A 51 -29.41 -1.00 25.43
CA THR A 51 -30.79 -1.34 25.08
C THR A 51 -30.88 -2.72 24.46
N VAL A 52 -31.95 -3.44 24.76
CA VAL A 52 -32.23 -4.74 24.13
C VAL A 52 -33.19 -4.54 22.97
N ALA A 53 -32.85 -5.11 21.81
CA ALA A 53 -33.66 -5.01 20.59
C ALA A 53 -34.00 -6.40 20.05
N ALA A 54 -35.18 -6.52 19.43
CA ALA A 54 -35.60 -7.76 18.78
C ALA A 54 -34.65 -8.13 17.61
N PRO A 55 -34.37 -9.44 17.38
CA PRO A 55 -34.88 -10.60 18.12
C PRO A 55 -34.04 -11.00 19.34
N GLY A 56 -32.99 -10.24 19.69
CA GLY A 56 -32.10 -10.52 20.82
C GLY A 56 -30.71 -9.86 20.67
N PHE A 57 -30.68 -8.65 20.14
CA PHE A 57 -29.47 -7.82 20.11
C PHE A 57 -29.36 -7.04 21.43
N ILE A 58 -28.13 -6.84 21.91
CA ILE A 58 -27.85 -5.88 22.97
C ILE A 58 -27.07 -4.73 22.34
N ASN A 59 -27.70 -3.58 22.24
CA ASN A 59 -27.16 -2.38 21.66
C ASN A 59 -26.53 -1.52 22.75
N VAL A 60 -25.37 -0.95 22.47
CA VAL A 60 -24.59 -0.13 23.41
C VAL A 60 -24.30 1.20 22.75
N THR A 61 -24.73 2.28 23.41
CA THR A 61 -24.43 3.67 23.05
C THR A 61 -23.38 4.19 24.02
N LEU A 62 -22.30 4.75 23.51
CA LEU A 62 -21.24 5.38 24.29
C LEU A 62 -21.74 6.70 24.89
N GLU A 63 -21.14 7.08 26.02
CA GLU A 63 -21.46 8.35 26.66
C GLU A 63 -20.91 9.51 25.83
N PRO A 64 -21.73 10.49 25.40
CA PRO A 64 -21.26 11.60 24.57
C PRO A 64 -20.11 12.39 25.20
N ALA A 65 -20.13 12.59 26.53
CA ALA A 65 -19.05 13.27 27.23
C ALA A 65 -17.72 12.50 27.14
N TRP A 66 -17.77 11.16 27.17
CA TRP A 66 -16.58 10.33 26.99
C TRP A 66 -16.01 10.43 25.57
N LEU A 67 -16.88 10.44 24.56
CA LEU A 67 -16.49 10.62 23.16
C LEU A 67 -15.82 11.98 22.93
N GLN A 68 -16.41 13.05 23.48
CA GLN A 68 -15.85 14.41 23.40
C GLN A 68 -14.48 14.50 24.09
N ALA A 69 -14.31 13.84 25.23
CA ALA A 69 -13.03 13.81 25.93
C ALA A 69 -11.91 13.16 25.10
N GLN A 70 -12.23 12.29 24.12
CA GLN A 70 -11.21 11.72 23.23
C GLN A 70 -10.58 12.75 22.30
N LEU A 71 -11.25 13.88 22.01
CA LEU A 71 -10.71 14.92 21.14
C LEU A 71 -9.43 15.55 21.70
N ALA A 72 -9.33 15.66 23.04
CA ALA A 72 -8.12 16.13 23.71
C ALA A 72 -6.96 15.16 23.45
N SER A 73 -7.16 13.86 23.71
CA SER A 73 -6.16 12.82 23.46
C SER A 73 -5.74 12.74 21.97
N ILE A 74 -6.69 12.92 21.05
CA ILE A 74 -6.41 12.97 19.60
C ILE A 74 -5.55 14.19 19.27
N SER A 75 -5.91 15.36 19.80
CA SER A 75 -5.18 16.60 19.59
C SER A 75 -3.76 16.52 20.17
N ASP A 76 -3.61 15.98 21.38
CA ASP A 76 -2.32 15.80 22.06
C ASP A 76 -1.41 14.83 21.30
N ALA A 77 -1.98 13.76 20.72
CA ALA A 77 -1.24 12.79 19.91
C ALA A 77 -0.83 13.34 18.53
N GLY A 78 -1.57 14.31 17.98
CA GLY A 78 -1.27 14.96 16.70
C GLY A 78 -1.06 13.96 15.56
N SER A 79 0.07 14.05 14.85
CA SER A 79 0.41 13.15 13.74
C SER A 79 0.69 11.71 14.15
N GLN A 80 0.77 11.42 15.45
CA GLN A 80 0.93 10.07 15.98
C GLN A 80 -0.41 9.37 16.26
N TRP A 81 -1.52 10.10 16.20
CA TRP A 81 -2.84 9.49 16.41
C TRP A 81 -3.12 8.40 15.37
N GLY A 82 -3.67 7.27 15.83
CA GLY A 82 -3.99 6.11 14.98
C GLY A 82 -2.79 5.19 14.66
N ARG A 83 -1.59 5.53 15.12
CA ARG A 83 -0.45 4.60 15.09
C ARG A 83 -0.60 3.50 16.14
N SER A 84 0.03 2.35 15.90
CA SER A 84 0.03 1.22 16.84
C SER A 84 1.38 0.50 16.84
N GLU A 85 1.62 -0.29 17.88
CA GLU A 85 2.84 -1.09 18.05
C GLU A 85 2.60 -2.59 17.79
N ILE A 86 1.56 -2.93 17.02
CA ILE A 86 1.19 -4.34 16.77
C ILE A 86 2.30 -5.11 16.04
N GLY A 87 3.05 -4.42 15.17
CA GLY A 87 4.17 -4.98 14.42
C GLY A 87 5.41 -5.27 15.27
N ARG A 88 5.58 -4.62 16.43
CA ARG A 88 6.68 -4.86 17.38
C ARG A 88 8.08 -4.85 16.74
N GLY A 89 8.31 -3.99 15.75
CA GLY A 89 9.56 -3.90 15.02
C GLY A 89 9.87 -5.09 14.11
N LEU A 90 8.89 -5.95 13.80
CA LEU A 90 9.06 -7.02 12.82
C LEU A 90 9.42 -6.42 11.46
N LYS A 91 10.44 -6.99 10.83
CA LYS A 91 10.92 -6.57 9.52
C LYS A 91 9.97 -7.03 8.43
N VAL A 92 9.57 -6.10 7.57
CA VAL A 92 8.73 -6.37 6.40
C VAL A 92 9.31 -5.64 5.20
N GLN A 93 9.49 -6.39 4.12
CA GLN A 93 9.83 -5.83 2.82
C GLN A 93 8.56 -5.68 1.99
N VAL A 94 8.35 -4.51 1.41
CA VAL A 94 7.25 -4.22 0.49
C VAL A 94 7.86 -3.89 -0.86
N GLU A 95 7.79 -4.85 -1.78
CA GLU A 95 8.19 -4.66 -3.18
C GLU A 95 7.00 -4.14 -3.99
N PHE A 96 7.19 -3.07 -4.77
CA PHE A 96 6.13 -2.52 -5.62
C PHE A 96 6.66 -1.68 -6.79
N VAL A 97 5.79 -1.47 -7.78
CA VAL A 97 6.10 -0.92 -9.12
C VAL A 97 6.90 -1.90 -9.97
N SER A 98 8.16 -2.17 -9.63
CA SER A 98 9.08 -3.13 -10.28
C SER A 98 8.91 -3.23 -11.80
N ALA A 99 8.69 -2.09 -12.46
CA ALA A 99 8.52 -2.02 -13.90
C ALA A 99 9.88 -2.20 -14.58
N ASN A 100 9.90 -2.94 -15.68
CA ASN A 100 11.13 -3.15 -16.44
C ASN A 100 11.69 -1.80 -16.91
N PRO A 101 13.01 -1.57 -16.78
CA PRO A 101 13.65 -0.28 -17.09
C PRO A 101 13.86 -0.10 -18.60
N THR A 102 12.81 -0.36 -19.40
CA THR A 102 12.85 -0.27 -20.87
C THR A 102 11.95 0.82 -21.43
N GLY A 103 11.22 1.53 -20.57
CA GLY A 103 10.45 2.70 -20.93
C GLY A 103 9.87 3.42 -19.71
N PRO A 104 9.33 4.63 -19.90
CA PRO A 104 8.74 5.42 -18.82
C PRO A 104 7.50 4.75 -18.20
N LEU A 105 7.11 5.18 -17.00
CA LEU A 105 5.89 4.68 -16.36
C LEU A 105 4.64 5.07 -17.17
N LEU A 106 3.86 4.07 -17.54
CA LEU A 106 2.46 4.24 -17.93
C LEU A 106 1.55 4.47 -16.72
N PHE A 107 0.37 5.08 -16.96
CA PHE A 107 -0.65 5.30 -15.92
C PHE A 107 -1.05 4.03 -15.15
N SER A 108 -0.99 2.86 -15.80
CA SER A 108 -1.25 1.57 -15.15
C SER A 108 -0.34 1.29 -13.95
N HIS A 109 0.91 1.79 -13.97
CA HIS A 109 1.85 1.62 -12.87
C HIS A 109 1.54 2.52 -11.67
N ALA A 110 0.88 3.67 -11.88
CA ALA A 110 0.55 4.61 -10.81
C ALA A 110 -0.34 3.95 -9.73
N ARG A 111 -1.26 3.07 -10.14
CA ARG A 111 -2.05 2.27 -9.19
C ARG A 111 -1.17 1.39 -8.32
N GLY A 112 -0.20 0.68 -8.92
CA GLY A 112 0.74 -0.17 -8.21
C GLY A 112 1.62 0.64 -7.23
N ALA A 113 2.08 1.82 -7.67
CA ALA A 113 2.84 2.75 -6.85
C ALA A 113 2.06 3.18 -5.60
N VAL A 114 0.84 3.68 -5.77
CA VAL A 114 -0.01 4.17 -4.67
C VAL A 114 -0.39 3.05 -3.71
N VAL A 115 -0.81 1.89 -4.22
CA VAL A 115 -1.21 0.76 -3.37
C VAL A 115 -0.03 0.23 -2.57
N GLY A 116 1.14 0.08 -3.20
CA GLY A 116 2.37 -0.36 -2.54
C GLY A 116 2.81 0.60 -1.44
N ASP A 117 2.89 1.89 -1.76
CA ASP A 117 3.33 2.91 -0.81
C ASP A 117 2.35 3.08 0.37
N VAL A 118 1.03 3.11 0.12
CA VAL A 118 0.02 3.16 1.20
C VAL A 118 0.13 1.93 2.10
N THR A 119 0.36 0.74 1.53
CA THR A 119 0.57 -0.49 2.31
C THR A 119 1.81 -0.36 3.20
N ALA A 120 2.94 0.12 2.65
CA ALA A 120 4.17 0.35 3.40
C ALA A 120 3.97 1.39 4.51
N ARG A 121 3.23 2.48 4.26
CA ARG A 121 2.90 3.51 5.26
C ARG A 121 2.02 2.97 6.38
N ILE A 122 1.00 2.16 6.07
CA ILE A 122 0.13 1.54 7.08
C ILE A 122 0.93 0.56 7.95
N LEU A 123 1.81 -0.25 7.35
CA LEU A 123 2.68 -1.15 8.09
C LEU A 123 3.64 -0.37 9.00
N ALA A 124 4.29 0.68 8.50
CA ALA A 124 5.15 1.53 9.31
C ALA A 124 4.38 2.21 10.46
N ALA A 125 3.18 2.73 10.18
CA ALA A 125 2.29 3.29 11.21
C ALA A 125 1.77 2.25 12.21
N SER A 126 1.87 0.96 11.88
CA SER A 126 1.52 -0.18 12.73
C SER A 126 2.73 -0.78 13.48
N GLY A 127 3.88 -0.10 13.46
CA GLY A 127 5.06 -0.47 14.24
C GLY A 127 5.92 -1.56 13.61
N PHE A 128 5.83 -1.77 12.29
CA PHE A 128 6.76 -2.64 11.55
C PHE A 128 8.01 -1.87 11.10
N ASP A 129 9.15 -2.57 11.01
CA ASP A 129 10.38 -2.08 10.37
C ASP A 129 10.27 -2.34 8.86
N VAL A 130 9.85 -1.32 8.10
CA VAL A 130 9.47 -1.47 6.69
C VAL A 130 10.60 -1.02 5.77
N GLN A 131 10.98 -1.90 4.84
CA GLN A 131 11.82 -1.56 3.69
C GLN A 131 10.98 -1.57 2.40
N ARG A 132 10.94 -0.44 1.70
CA ARG A 132 10.35 -0.31 0.37
C ARG A 132 11.38 -0.69 -0.68
N GLU A 133 11.08 -1.68 -1.51
CA GLU A 133 11.99 -2.12 -2.56
C GLU A 133 11.39 -1.92 -3.96
N TYR A 134 12.24 -1.50 -4.89
CA TYR A 134 11.98 -1.58 -6.32
C TYR A 134 12.92 -2.62 -6.91
N TYR A 135 12.35 -3.68 -7.49
CA TYR A 135 13.13 -4.66 -8.24
C TYR A 135 13.35 -4.16 -9.68
N VAL A 136 14.62 -4.08 -10.08
CA VAL A 136 15.05 -3.60 -11.39
C VAL A 136 15.56 -4.77 -12.21
N ASN A 137 14.76 -5.18 -13.21
CA ASN A 137 15.19 -6.16 -14.19
C ASN A 137 16.10 -5.53 -15.25
N ASP A 138 17.38 -5.36 -14.92
CA ASP A 138 18.42 -4.76 -15.77
C ASP A 138 19.15 -5.78 -16.66
N ARG A 139 18.56 -6.97 -16.88
CA ARG A 139 19.13 -8.02 -17.73
C ARG A 139 18.14 -8.59 -18.75
N GLY A 140 18.67 -9.37 -19.69
CA GLY A 140 17.89 -10.16 -20.64
C GLY A 140 17.59 -9.48 -21.97
N ARG A 141 16.71 -10.14 -22.75
CA ARG A 141 16.43 -9.76 -24.15
C ARG A 141 15.89 -8.33 -24.28
N GLN A 142 15.03 -7.90 -23.36
CA GLN A 142 14.43 -6.57 -23.38
C GLN A 142 15.48 -5.46 -23.23
N ILE A 143 16.45 -5.65 -22.33
CA ILE A 143 17.54 -4.70 -22.13
C ILE A 143 18.47 -4.62 -23.33
N ARG A 144 18.79 -5.76 -23.96
CA ARG A 144 19.53 -5.78 -25.23
C ARG A 144 18.79 -5.02 -26.33
N LEU A 145 17.50 -5.29 -26.50
CA LEU A 145 16.66 -4.62 -27.50
C LEU A 145 16.56 -3.11 -27.24
N LEU A 146 16.57 -2.66 -25.98
CA LEU A 146 16.63 -1.24 -25.64
C LEU A 146 17.92 -0.60 -26.20
N GLY A 147 19.08 -1.17 -25.91
CA GLY A 147 20.38 -0.67 -26.41
C GLY A 147 20.46 -0.66 -27.94
N GLU A 148 20.01 -1.73 -28.60
CA GLU A 148 19.95 -1.80 -30.07
C GLU A 148 19.00 -0.76 -30.67
N SER A 149 17.90 -0.45 -29.98
CA SER A 149 16.94 0.58 -30.43
C SER A 149 17.49 1.99 -30.30
N ILE A 150 18.21 2.27 -29.20
CA ILE A 150 18.92 3.54 -28.99
C ILE A 150 20.00 3.70 -30.07
N GLN A 151 20.79 2.65 -30.33
CA GLN A 151 21.81 2.65 -31.36
C GLN A 151 21.22 2.94 -32.75
N ALA A 152 20.11 2.27 -33.09
CA ALA A 152 19.43 2.50 -34.35
C ALA A 152 19.03 3.96 -34.53
N ARG A 153 18.51 4.61 -33.47
CA ARG A 153 18.20 6.05 -33.51
C ARG A 153 19.44 6.94 -33.62
N MET A 154 20.52 6.64 -32.89
CA MET A 154 21.78 7.40 -32.98
C MET A 154 22.40 7.36 -34.38
N LEU A 155 22.24 6.23 -35.09
CA LEU A 155 22.83 6.00 -36.41
C LEU A 155 21.86 6.25 -37.59
N ASP A 156 20.67 6.77 -37.30
CA ASP A 156 19.58 6.97 -38.28
C ASP A 156 19.26 5.70 -39.10
N ARG A 157 19.10 4.57 -38.40
CA ARG A 157 18.78 3.25 -38.96
C ARG A 157 17.39 2.77 -38.53
N PRO A 158 16.79 1.83 -39.27
CA PRO A 158 15.56 1.18 -38.82
C PRO A 158 15.72 0.51 -37.46
N VAL A 159 14.73 0.68 -36.58
CA VAL A 159 14.66 -0.01 -35.28
C VAL A 159 14.57 -1.52 -35.53
N PRO A 160 15.34 -2.37 -34.81
CA PRO A 160 15.31 -3.82 -35.00
C PRO A 160 13.93 -4.43 -34.67
N GLU A 161 13.68 -5.62 -35.17
CA GLU A 161 12.45 -6.36 -34.88
C GLU A 161 12.26 -6.59 -33.37
N GLY A 162 11.10 -6.19 -32.85
CA GLY A 162 10.80 -6.24 -31.41
C GLY A 162 11.52 -5.19 -30.58
N GLY A 163 12.26 -4.27 -31.20
CA GLY A 163 12.85 -3.10 -30.56
C GLY A 163 11.82 -2.05 -30.16
N TYR A 164 12.29 -1.01 -29.49
CA TYR A 164 11.49 0.06 -28.93
C TYR A 164 11.48 1.26 -29.88
N GLY A 165 10.28 1.72 -30.25
CA GLY A 165 10.09 2.78 -31.24
C GLY A 165 9.54 4.11 -30.70
N GLY A 166 9.28 4.22 -29.40
CA GLY A 166 8.65 5.42 -28.81
C GLY A 166 9.58 6.65 -28.81
N ASP A 167 8.97 7.83 -28.66
CA ASP A 167 9.70 9.13 -28.70
C ASP A 167 10.81 9.22 -27.64
N TYR A 168 10.62 8.60 -26.47
CA TYR A 168 11.62 8.53 -25.41
C TYR A 168 12.94 7.86 -25.87
N ILE A 169 12.92 6.96 -26.87
CA ILE A 169 14.15 6.37 -27.40
C ILE A 169 14.97 7.42 -28.17
N ALA A 170 14.31 8.34 -28.87
CA ALA A 170 14.98 9.45 -29.53
C ALA A 170 15.56 10.45 -28.51
N GLU A 171 14.84 10.67 -27.39
CA GLU A 171 15.36 11.48 -26.28
C GLU A 171 16.62 10.85 -25.66
N ILE A 172 16.57 9.54 -25.36
CA ILE A 172 17.74 8.79 -24.84
C ILE A 172 18.91 8.86 -25.83
N ALA A 173 18.67 8.62 -27.13
CA ALA A 173 19.70 8.68 -28.16
C ALA A 173 20.33 10.09 -28.29
N THR A 174 19.51 11.14 -28.17
CA THR A 174 19.98 12.53 -28.19
C THR A 174 20.87 12.83 -26.99
N GLU A 175 20.46 12.42 -25.78
CA GLU A 175 21.25 12.61 -24.56
C GLU A 175 22.55 11.78 -24.59
N ALA A 176 22.48 10.53 -25.06
CA ALA A 176 23.65 9.67 -25.23
C ALA A 176 24.68 10.29 -26.19
N THR A 177 24.22 10.82 -27.32
CA THR A 177 25.07 11.52 -28.30
C THR A 177 25.70 12.77 -27.69
N ALA A 178 24.92 13.59 -26.98
CA ALA A 178 25.43 14.80 -26.33
C ALA A 178 26.47 14.50 -25.24
N ARG A 179 26.36 13.34 -24.57
CA ARG A 179 27.30 12.86 -23.55
C ARG A 179 28.45 12.02 -24.12
N ALA A 180 28.56 11.89 -25.44
CA ALA A 180 29.55 11.09 -26.14
C ALA A 180 29.62 9.63 -25.65
N ILE A 181 28.46 9.04 -25.33
CA ILE A 181 28.34 7.63 -24.95
C ILE A 181 28.68 6.77 -26.18
N SER A 182 29.47 5.71 -25.97
CA SER A 182 29.83 4.77 -27.04
C SER A 182 28.57 4.21 -27.71
N PRO A 183 28.50 4.15 -29.04
CA PRO A 183 27.36 3.58 -29.75
C PRO A 183 27.35 2.04 -29.72
N GLU A 184 28.09 1.39 -28.81
CA GLU A 184 28.01 -0.05 -28.59
C GLU A 184 26.69 -0.42 -27.89
N PRO A 185 25.94 -1.44 -28.35
CA PRO A 185 24.63 -1.74 -27.80
C PRO A 185 24.62 -2.01 -26.30
N VAL A 186 25.66 -2.65 -25.75
CA VAL A 186 25.76 -2.95 -24.32
C VAL A 186 25.89 -1.66 -23.50
N THR A 187 26.78 -0.75 -23.91
CA THR A 187 26.94 0.55 -23.25
C THR A 187 25.65 1.38 -23.32
N LEU A 188 24.96 1.34 -24.46
CA LEU A 188 23.67 2.02 -24.62
C LEU A 188 22.54 1.38 -23.82
N SER A 189 22.57 0.07 -23.62
CA SER A 189 21.64 -0.63 -22.73
C SER A 189 21.80 -0.15 -21.28
N GLU A 190 23.03 -0.10 -20.77
CA GLU A 190 23.33 0.38 -19.41
C GLU A 190 22.89 1.84 -19.23
N PHE A 191 23.28 2.71 -20.17
CA PHE A 191 22.85 4.10 -20.19
C PHE A 191 21.33 4.26 -20.26
N GLY A 192 20.67 3.48 -21.12
CA GLY A 192 19.22 3.49 -21.27
C GLY A 192 18.49 3.07 -20.00
N VAL A 193 18.98 2.02 -19.32
CA VAL A 193 18.44 1.57 -18.03
C VAL A 193 18.55 2.67 -16.98
N GLU A 194 19.71 3.30 -16.85
CA GLU A 194 19.92 4.42 -15.91
C GLU A 194 19.00 5.59 -16.23
N TRP A 195 18.88 5.96 -17.51
CA TRP A 195 18.02 7.05 -17.97
C TRP A 195 16.55 6.79 -17.63
N VAL A 196 16.07 5.60 -17.97
CA VAL A 196 14.68 5.19 -17.71
C VAL A 196 14.44 5.15 -16.20
N GLN A 197 15.35 4.58 -15.42
CA GLN A 197 15.20 4.51 -13.97
C GLN A 197 15.14 5.89 -13.33
N ARG A 198 16.03 6.80 -13.72
CA ARG A 198 15.97 8.19 -13.25
C ARG A 198 14.60 8.80 -13.54
N ARG A 199 14.07 8.62 -14.74
CA ARG A 199 12.76 9.16 -15.11
C ARG A 199 11.61 8.53 -14.31
N ILE A 200 11.65 7.23 -14.08
CA ILE A 200 10.69 6.52 -13.23
C ILE A 200 10.71 7.09 -11.81
N GLN A 201 11.90 7.30 -11.23
CA GLN A 201 12.03 7.86 -9.88
C GLN A 201 11.54 9.31 -9.80
N GLU A 202 11.79 10.14 -10.82
CA GLU A 202 11.22 11.50 -10.91
C GLU A 202 9.69 11.47 -10.91
N ASP A 203 9.08 10.57 -11.69
CA ASP A 203 7.62 10.44 -11.76
C ASP A 203 7.02 9.91 -10.44
N LEU A 204 7.67 8.96 -9.78
CA LEU A 204 7.25 8.46 -8.46
C LEU A 204 7.37 9.52 -7.38
N ALA A 205 8.44 10.33 -7.38
CA ALA A 205 8.62 11.42 -6.43
C ALA A 205 7.50 12.46 -6.53
N ARG A 206 6.95 12.70 -7.73
CA ARG A 206 5.78 13.59 -7.93
C ARG A 206 4.49 13.04 -7.30
N LEU A 207 4.44 11.74 -7.02
CA LEU A 207 3.35 11.07 -6.31
C LEU A 207 3.63 10.92 -4.80
N ASP A 208 4.72 11.51 -4.28
CA ASP A 208 5.22 11.28 -2.92
C ASP A 208 5.54 9.80 -2.65
N VAL A 209 5.98 9.09 -3.68
CA VAL A 209 6.39 7.68 -3.60
C VAL A 209 7.90 7.59 -3.70
N SER A 210 8.52 6.87 -2.76
CA SER A 210 9.96 6.63 -2.72
C SER A 210 10.27 5.19 -2.32
N HIS A 211 11.43 4.70 -2.75
CA HIS A 211 11.95 3.39 -2.40
C HIS A 211 13.22 3.52 -1.55
N ASP A 212 13.38 2.62 -0.59
CA ASP A 212 14.54 2.56 0.30
C ASP A 212 15.70 1.77 -0.34
N GLN A 213 15.37 0.79 -1.20
CA GLN A 213 16.32 -0.05 -1.91
C GLN A 213 15.92 -0.20 -3.39
N LEU A 214 16.90 -0.05 -4.29
CA LEU A 214 16.81 -0.51 -5.67
C LEU A 214 17.58 -1.82 -5.78
N PHE A 215 16.89 -2.93 -6.07
CA PHE A 215 17.51 -4.24 -6.21
C PHE A 215 17.72 -4.56 -7.69
N LEU A 216 18.97 -4.66 -8.13
CA LEU A 216 19.31 -4.97 -9.53
C LEU A 216 19.35 -6.49 -9.75
N GLU A 217 18.65 -6.98 -10.77
CA GLU A 217 18.71 -8.40 -11.18
C GLU A 217 20.15 -8.86 -11.47
N SER A 218 20.97 -7.99 -12.07
CA SER A 218 22.38 -8.25 -12.33
C SER A 218 23.20 -8.60 -11.08
N SER A 219 22.79 -8.15 -9.89
CA SER A 219 23.46 -8.44 -8.64
C SER A 219 23.36 -9.93 -8.23
N LEU A 220 22.36 -10.66 -8.71
CA LEU A 220 22.19 -12.09 -8.45
C LEU A 220 23.25 -12.96 -9.13
N TYR A 221 23.91 -12.43 -10.16
CA TYR A 221 24.88 -13.16 -10.99
C TYR A 221 26.33 -12.78 -10.70
N ALA A 222 26.57 -11.85 -9.79
CA ALA A 222 27.91 -11.34 -9.45
C ALA A 222 28.66 -12.22 -8.42
N GLY A 223 28.22 -13.46 -8.21
CA GLY A 223 28.78 -14.43 -7.26
C GLY A 223 29.93 -15.27 -7.79
#